data_AF-A0A7C0UZK7-F1
#
_entry.id   AF-A0A7C0UZK7-F1
#
_cell.length_a   1.000
_cell.length_b   1.000
_cell.length_c   1.000
_cell.angle_alpha   90.00
_cell.angle_beta   90.00
_cell.angle_gamma   90.00
#
_symmetry.space_group_name_H-M   'P 1'
#
loop_
_entity.id
_entity.type
_entity.pdbx_description
1 polymer ?
#
loop_
_entity_poly.entity_id
_entity_poly.type
_entity_poly.pdbx_seq_one_letter_code
_entity_poly.pdbx_strand_id
1 'polypeptide(L)'
;MPRTMLSARDIGPELGRSVTMEYDTAGGPIAMLVYPRSCKVSVLEEDRKPKWIEADVVVSPVEREVVLSDALIEELGIIILSPKRGHWRFTDDPVDRVRSSYRPHYW
;
A
#
# COMPACT_ATOMS: atom_id res chain seq x y z
N MET A 1 19.95 3.81 -8.95
CA MET A 1 19.02 4.47 -8.01
C MET A 1 18.07 3.41 -7.49
N PRO A 2 17.81 3.31 -6.16
CA PRO A 2 16.74 2.44 -5.68
C PRO A 2 15.43 2.93 -6.28
N ARG A 3 14.76 2.06 -7.02
CA ARG A 3 13.45 2.33 -7.59
C ARG A 3 12.40 1.93 -6.55
N THR A 4 11.46 2.82 -6.27
CA THR A 4 10.44 2.66 -5.23
C THR A 4 9.08 2.56 -5.89
N MET A 5 8.35 1.46 -5.67
CA MET A 5 7.00 1.28 -6.21
C MET A 5 6.00 2.24 -5.60
N LEU A 6 6.07 2.37 -4.28
CA LEU A 6 5.06 2.98 -3.43
C LEU A 6 5.77 3.97 -2.53
N SER A 7 5.35 5.23 -2.60
CA SER A 7 5.74 6.22 -1.62
C SER A 7 4.52 6.53 -0.79
N ALA A 8 4.65 6.33 0.51
CA ALA A 8 3.81 6.97 1.49
C ALA A 8 4.50 8.25 1.98
N ARG A 9 3.70 9.27 2.24
CA ARG A 9 4.13 10.50 2.89
C ARG A 9 3.26 10.75 4.12
N ASP A 10 3.79 11.58 5.00
CA ASP A 10 3.15 11.95 6.27
C ASP A 10 3.08 10.79 7.29
N ILE A 11 3.89 9.73 7.08
CA ILE A 11 4.10 8.66 8.07
C ILE A 11 5.24 9.08 9.01
N GLY A 12 4.92 9.35 10.28
CA GLY A 12 5.86 9.79 11.29
C GLY A 12 5.24 9.91 12.68
N PRO A 13 5.93 10.52 13.66
CA PRO A 13 5.40 10.67 15.03
C PRO A 13 4.10 11.50 15.14
N GLU A 14 3.68 12.14 14.04
CA GLU A 14 2.55 13.07 13.99
C GLU A 14 1.30 12.49 13.28
N LEU A 15 1.16 11.17 13.17
CA LEU A 15 0.00 10.47 12.56
C LEU A 15 -1.37 10.83 13.18
N GLY A 16 -1.39 11.64 14.23
CA GLY A 16 -2.60 12.08 14.91
C GLY A 16 -3.14 11.04 15.88
N ARG A 17 -4.45 11.10 16.12
CA ARG A 17 -5.12 10.21 17.07
C ARG A 17 -5.43 8.88 16.41
N SER A 18 -4.95 7.79 17.01
CA SER A 18 -5.37 6.45 16.64
C SER A 18 -6.68 6.05 17.33
N VAL A 19 -7.33 5.07 16.72
CA VAL A 19 -8.36 4.24 17.35
C VAL A 19 -7.87 2.80 17.37
N THR A 20 -8.24 2.06 18.41
CA THR A 20 -7.97 0.62 18.46
C THR A 20 -9.15 -0.11 17.81
N MET A 21 -8.85 -0.99 16.87
CA MET A 21 -9.85 -1.81 16.18
C MET A 21 -9.41 -3.28 16.19
N GLU A 22 -10.37 -4.18 16.33
CA GLU A 22 -10.13 -5.62 16.21
C GLU A 22 -10.20 -6.04 14.74
N TYR A 23 -9.20 -6.81 14.32
CA TYR A 23 -9.10 -7.38 12.97
C TYR A 23 -9.04 -8.90 13.07
N ASP A 24 -9.87 -9.57 12.29
CA ASP A 24 -9.76 -11.02 12.11
C ASP A 24 -8.59 -11.35 11.20
N THR A 25 -7.64 -12.13 11.72
CA THR A 25 -6.50 -12.66 10.95
C THR A 25 -6.58 -14.17 10.84
N ALA A 26 -5.74 -14.77 10.00
CA ALA A 26 -5.60 -16.22 9.94
C ALA A 26 -5.17 -16.86 11.29
N GLY A 27 -4.52 -16.08 12.17
CA GLY A 27 -4.10 -16.50 13.51
C GLY A 27 -5.13 -16.21 14.61
N GLY A 28 -6.30 -15.66 14.27
CA GLY A 28 -7.31 -15.18 15.21
C GLY A 28 -7.42 -13.65 15.25
N PRO A 29 -8.35 -13.11 16.04
CA PRO A 29 -8.56 -11.68 16.18
C PRO A 29 -7.35 -11.00 16.85
N ILE A 30 -6.96 -9.84 16.33
CA ILE A 30 -5.89 -9.01 16.90
C ILE A 30 -6.31 -7.54 16.95
N ALA A 31 -5.96 -6.86 18.02
CA ALA A 31 -6.13 -5.42 18.13
C ALA A 31 -5.03 -4.70 17.32
N MET A 32 -5.42 -3.83 16.40
CA MET A 32 -4.54 -2.98 15.62
C MET A 32 -4.81 -1.50 15.94
N LEU A 33 -3.78 -0.66 15.77
CA LEU A 33 -3.95 0.79 15.83
C LEU A 33 -4.26 1.33 14.43
N VAL A 34 -5.38 2.02 14.29
CA VAL A 34 -5.81 2.64 13.03
C VAL A 34 -5.70 4.15 13.18
N TYR A 35 -4.95 4.77 12.27
CA TYR A 35 -4.83 6.22 12.15
C TYR A 35 -5.58 6.65 10.88
N PRO A 36 -6.84 7.11 11.02
CA PRO A 36 -7.68 7.38 9.87
C PRO A 36 -7.17 8.59 9.08
N ARG A 37 -7.12 8.47 7.74
CA ARG A 37 -6.77 9.54 6.79
C ARG A 37 -5.45 10.24 7.15
N SER A 38 -4.49 9.46 7.60
CA SER A 38 -3.26 9.97 8.23
C SER A 38 -2.05 9.95 7.30
N CYS A 39 -2.18 9.35 6.11
CA CYS A 39 -1.11 9.37 5.12
C CYS A 39 -1.64 9.60 3.70
N LYS A 40 -0.71 9.94 2.81
CA LYS A 40 -0.95 9.95 1.37
C LYS A 40 -0.05 8.94 0.68
N VAL A 41 -0.65 8.11 -0.17
CA VAL A 41 0.02 7.03 -0.91
C VAL A 41 -0.04 7.30 -2.40
N SER A 42 1.05 7.03 -3.11
CA SER A 42 1.07 6.99 -4.58
C SER A 42 1.98 5.87 -5.06
N VAL A 43 1.64 5.31 -6.22
CA VAL A 43 2.58 4.52 -7.01
C VAL A 43 3.52 5.49 -7.76
N LEU A 44 4.82 5.24 -7.71
CA LEU A 44 5.83 6.05 -8.40
C LEU A 44 6.41 5.27 -9.57
N GLU A 45 6.21 5.77 -10.79
CA GLU A 45 6.74 5.18 -12.02
C GLU A 45 7.29 6.31 -12.92
N GLU A 46 8.38 6.06 -13.63
CA GLU A 46 9.12 7.08 -14.40
C GLU A 46 8.29 7.68 -15.54
N ASP A 47 7.28 6.97 -16.02
CA ASP A 47 6.47 7.32 -17.20
C ASP A 47 5.19 8.08 -16.87
N ARG A 48 4.93 8.42 -15.60
CA ARG A 48 3.71 9.14 -15.22
C ARG A 48 3.86 10.02 -14.00
N LYS A 49 2.94 10.98 -13.86
CA LYS A 49 2.85 11.82 -12.65
C LYS A 49 2.21 11.04 -11.50
N PRO A 50 2.72 11.19 -10.26
CA PRO A 50 2.10 10.59 -9.07
C PRO A 50 0.66 11.07 -8.87
N LYS A 51 -0.23 10.14 -8.55
CA LYS A 51 -1.60 10.42 -8.07
C LYS A 51 -1.65 10.04 -6.59
N TRP A 52 -1.74 11.06 -5.73
CA TRP A 52 -1.78 10.87 -4.29
C TRP A 52 -3.20 10.55 -3.82
N ILE A 53 -3.33 9.44 -3.10
CA ILE A 53 -4.56 8.95 -2.47
C ILE A 53 -4.42 9.08 -0.97
N GLU A 54 -5.43 9.63 -0.30
CA GLU A 54 -5.48 9.66 1.16
C GLU A 54 -5.83 8.26 1.68
N ALA A 55 -5.11 7.79 2.70
CA ALA A 55 -5.27 6.46 3.23
C ALA A 55 -5.11 6.42 4.76
N ASP A 56 -5.71 5.39 5.36
CA ASP A 56 -5.51 5.04 6.75
C ASP A 56 -4.16 4.34 6.93
N VAL A 57 -3.50 4.59 8.05
CA VAL A 57 -2.35 3.79 8.49
C VAL A 57 -2.83 2.81 9.53
N VAL A 58 -2.69 1.51 9.24
CA VAL A 58 -3.00 0.43 10.17
C VAL A 58 -1.70 -0.18 10.66
N VAL A 59 -1.42 -0.06 11.95
CA VAL A 59 -0.22 -0.62 12.57
C VAL A 59 -0.58 -1.98 13.16
N SER A 60 -0.09 -3.03 12.50
CA SER A 60 -0.18 -4.41 12.96
C SER A 60 1.08 -4.79 13.75
N PRO A 61 0.95 -5.45 14.92
CA PRO A 61 2.12 -5.90 15.70
C PRO A 61 2.77 -7.17 15.12
N VAL A 62 2.20 -7.78 14.08
CA VAL A 62 2.69 -9.05 13.50
C VAL A 62 3.14 -8.94 12.04
N GLU A 63 2.75 -7.88 11.35
CA GLU A 63 3.20 -7.64 9.97
C GLU A 63 4.62 -7.04 9.95
N ARG A 64 5.42 -7.47 8.99
CA ARG A 64 6.82 -7.03 8.83
C ARG A 64 7.05 -6.17 7.58
N GLU A 65 6.01 -6.00 6.79
CA GLU A 65 6.03 -5.28 5.53
C GLU A 65 4.78 -4.41 5.43
N VAL A 66 4.83 -3.38 4.58
CA VAL A 66 3.65 -2.59 4.26
C VAL A 66 2.76 -3.39 3.31
N VAL A 67 1.52 -3.63 3.74
CA VAL A 67 0.48 -4.27 2.92
C VAL A 67 -0.52 -3.22 2.47
N LEU A 68 -0.98 -3.32 1.22
CA LEU A 68 -2.07 -2.51 0.71
C LEU A 68 -3.38 -3.29 0.85
N SER A 69 -4.44 -2.64 1.32
CA SER A 69 -5.80 -3.20 1.22
C SER A 69 -6.23 -3.30 -0.25
N ASP A 70 -7.17 -4.20 -0.52
CA ASP A 70 -7.85 -4.30 -1.82
C ASP A 70 -8.50 -2.98 -2.25
N ALA A 71 -9.14 -2.28 -1.32
CA ALA A 71 -9.71 -0.94 -1.56
C ALA A 71 -8.64 0.08 -2.00
N LEU A 72 -7.48 0.12 -1.33
CA LEU A 72 -6.41 1.04 -1.70
C LEU A 72 -5.77 0.66 -3.06
N ILE A 73 -5.66 -0.64 -3.35
CA ILE A 73 -5.20 -1.15 -4.66
C ILE A 73 -6.14 -0.66 -5.78
N GLU A 74 -7.46 -0.71 -5.56
CA GLU A 74 -8.46 -0.21 -6.52
C GLU A 74 -8.35 1.31 -6.73
N GLU A 75 -8.25 2.10 -5.66
CA GLU A 75 -8.14 3.57 -5.76
C GLU A 75 -6.86 4.05 -6.45
N LEU A 76 -5.76 3.30 -6.27
CA LEU A 76 -4.49 3.49 -6.97
C LEU A 76 -4.57 3.05 -8.45
N GLY A 77 -5.65 2.40 -8.86
CA GLY A 77 -5.87 1.92 -10.22
C GLY A 77 -4.93 0.78 -10.58
N ILE A 78 -4.63 -0.13 -9.66
CA ILE A 78 -3.72 -1.26 -9.86
C ILE A 78 -4.54 -2.51 -10.23
N ILE A 79 -4.13 -3.19 -11.31
CA ILE A 79 -4.60 -4.53 -11.68
C ILE A 79 -3.49 -5.54 -11.36
N ILE A 80 -3.77 -6.51 -10.50
CA ILE A 80 -2.85 -7.62 -10.20
C ILE A 80 -2.96 -8.67 -11.31
N LEU A 81 -1.84 -9.01 -11.94
CA LEU A 81 -1.79 -9.98 -13.05
C LEU A 81 -1.21 -11.33 -12.60
N SER A 82 -0.15 -11.32 -11.78
CA SER A 82 0.48 -12.54 -11.26
C SER A 82 1.10 -12.26 -9.88
N PRO A 83 0.37 -12.50 -8.78
CA PRO A 83 0.80 -12.09 -7.44
C PRO A 83 2.12 -12.75 -7.02
N LYS A 84 2.28 -14.06 -7.27
CA LYS A 84 3.52 -14.78 -6.97
C LYS A 84 4.75 -14.23 -7.69
N ARG A 85 4.57 -13.73 -8.93
CA ARG A 85 5.66 -13.13 -9.73
C ARG A 85 5.80 -11.63 -9.52
N GLY A 86 4.88 -11.01 -8.76
CA GLY A 86 4.77 -9.58 -8.62
C GLY A 86 4.44 -8.88 -9.94
N HIS A 87 3.59 -9.44 -10.79
CA HIS A 87 3.20 -8.77 -12.04
C HIS A 87 1.89 -8.02 -11.87
N TRP A 88 1.86 -6.80 -12.36
CA TRP A 88 0.73 -5.88 -12.26
C TRP A 88 0.74 -4.88 -13.42
N ARG A 89 -0.32 -4.10 -13.56
CA ARG A 89 -0.40 -2.93 -14.46
C ARG A 89 -1.37 -1.91 -13.90
N PHE A 90 -1.38 -0.69 -14.43
CA PHE A 90 -2.46 0.23 -14.13
C PHE A 90 -3.73 -0.10 -14.94
N THR A 91 -4.88 0.37 -14.47
CA THR A 91 -6.15 0.23 -15.19
C THR A 91 -6.15 0.91 -16.55
N ASP A 92 -5.35 1.96 -16.72
CA ASP A 92 -5.16 2.71 -17.97
C ASP A 92 -3.91 2.31 -18.76
N ASP A 93 -3.14 1.33 -18.29
CA ASP A 93 -2.04 0.75 -19.08
C ASP A 93 -2.59 -0.10 -20.25
N PRO A 94 -1.88 -0.14 -21.40
CA PRO A 94 -2.14 -1.11 -22.46
C PRO A 94 -2.25 -2.54 -21.92
N VAL A 95 -3.05 -3.39 -22.57
CA VAL A 95 -3.36 -4.74 -22.08
C VAL A 95 -2.12 -5.65 -22.00
N ASP A 96 -1.15 -5.42 -22.87
CA ASP A 96 0.11 -6.15 -22.98
C ASP A 96 1.22 -5.58 -22.07
N ARG A 97 0.97 -4.44 -21.42
CA ARG A 97 1.93 -3.85 -20.51
C ARG A 97 1.96 -4.60 -19.18
N VAL A 98 3.15 -5.06 -18.81
CA VAL A 98 3.41 -5.76 -17.55
C VAL A 98 4.48 -5.00 -16.76
N ARG A 99 4.12 -4.58 -15.56
CA ARG A 99 5.02 -4.01 -14.56
C ARG A 99 5.39 -5.06 -13.53
N SER A 100 6.55 -4.89 -12.91
CA SER A 100 7.06 -5.79 -11.87
C SER A 100 7.07 -5.10 -10.52
N SER A 101 6.70 -5.82 -9.47
CA SER A 101 6.82 -5.38 -8.10
C SER A 101 8.29 -5.19 -7.74
N TYR A 102 8.54 -4.26 -6.84
CA TYR A 102 9.87 -4.01 -6.31
C TYR A 102 10.12 -4.93 -5.12
N ARG A 103 11.38 -5.04 -4.70
CA ARG A 103 11.70 -5.86 -3.53
C ARG A 103 10.98 -5.30 -2.29
N PRO A 104 10.48 -6.18 -1.40
CA PRO A 104 9.92 -5.73 -0.14
C PRO A 104 10.90 -4.86 0.64
N HIS A 105 10.36 -3.86 1.32
CA HIS A 105 11.08 -3.08 2.30
C HIS A 105 10.57 -3.48 3.68
N TYR A 106 11.49 -3.88 4.55
CA TYR A 106 11.19 -4.28 5.93
C TYR A 106 11.47 -3.09 6.84
N TRP A 107 10.57 -2.86 7.80
CA TRP A 107 10.65 -1.77 8.77
C TRP A 107 10.82 -2.32 10.19
#